data_AF-A0A6P0HLD6-F1
#
_entry.id   AF-A0A6P0HLD6-F1
#
_cell.length_a   1.000
_cell.length_b   1.000
_cell.length_c   1.000
_cell.angle_alpha   90.00
_cell.angle_beta   90.00
_cell.angle_gamma   90.00
#
_symmetry.space_group_name_H-M   'P 1'
#
loop_
_entity.id
_entity.type
_entity.pdbx_description
1 polymer ?
#
loop_
_entity_poly.entity_id
_entity_poly.type
_entity_poly.pdbx_seq_one_letter_code
_entity_poly.pdbx_strand_id
1 'polypeptide(L)'
;MGGRRPARRGRAVPARVTAGRRRDQRGAVTAETVMVLPLLVLLTLALTWMVGLAFVQVQVVDAAREAARAAARDDGTAASVAAGRRVAPEGATVTVATGGSEVTATVRVRVQGPSVLAWAPAVPLSATAVAAREER
;
A
#
# COMPACT_ATOMS: atom_id res chain seq x y z
N MET A 1 13.17 -72.61 63.15
CA MET A 1 12.29 -72.81 61.96
C MET A 1 11.30 -71.64 61.95
N GLY A 2 11.56 -70.55 61.23
CA GLY A 2 11.28 -70.41 59.80
C GLY A 2 9.80 -70.03 59.61
N GLY A 3 9.39 -68.83 59.20
CA GLY A 3 10.12 -67.66 58.75
C GLY A 3 9.16 -66.57 58.26
N ARG A 4 9.78 -65.51 57.72
CA ARG A 4 9.27 -64.59 56.69
C ARG A 4 8.24 -63.53 57.09
N ARG A 5 8.82 -62.47 57.68
CA ARG A 5 8.68 -61.01 57.43
C ARG A 5 7.51 -60.51 56.54
N PRO A 6 6.82 -59.43 56.94
CA PRO A 6 5.81 -58.76 56.12
C PRO A 6 6.47 -57.89 55.05
N ALA A 7 6.23 -58.19 53.77
CA ALA A 7 6.62 -57.30 52.67
C ALA A 7 5.61 -56.17 52.54
N ARG A 8 5.92 -55.02 53.15
CA ARG A 8 5.29 -53.73 52.82
C ARG A 8 5.43 -53.50 51.32
N ARG A 9 4.33 -53.62 50.57
CA ARG A 9 4.25 -53.11 49.20
C ARG A 9 4.28 -51.59 49.25
N GLY A 10 5.45 -51.02 49.02
CA GLY A 10 5.63 -49.61 48.75
C GLY A 10 4.72 -49.21 47.58
N ARG A 11 3.81 -48.28 47.84
CA ARG A 11 2.98 -47.65 46.80
C ARG A 11 3.92 -46.78 45.98
N ALA A 12 4.25 -47.21 44.75
CA ALA A 12 5.03 -46.39 43.83
C ALA A 12 4.18 -45.16 43.47
N VAL A 13 4.62 -43.98 43.92
CA VAL A 13 4.08 -42.70 43.46
C VAL A 13 4.55 -42.53 42.02
N PRO A 14 3.66 -42.34 41.03
CA PRO A 14 4.10 -42.04 39.68
C PRO A 14 4.79 -40.68 39.70
N ALA A 15 6.10 -40.68 39.41
CA ALA A 15 6.82 -39.45 39.13
C ALA A 15 6.17 -38.82 37.90
N ARG A 16 5.36 -37.78 38.13
CA ARG A 16 4.70 -37.03 37.08
C ARG A 16 5.81 -36.25 36.37
N VAL A 17 6.27 -36.77 35.23
CA VAL A 17 7.26 -36.12 34.37
C VAL A 17 6.67 -34.79 33.88
N THR A 18 6.93 -33.69 34.58
CA THR A 18 6.64 -32.33 34.11
C THR A 18 7.72 -31.91 33.10
N ALA A 19 7.80 -32.60 31.96
CA ALA A 19 8.71 -32.27 30.86
C ALA A 19 8.01 -31.52 29.71
N GLY A 20 6.96 -30.73 30.01
CA GLY A 20 6.20 -29.97 29.01
C GLY A 20 6.61 -28.50 28.85
N ARG A 21 6.90 -27.78 29.95
CA ARG A 21 6.94 -26.30 29.90
C ARG A 21 8.06 -25.68 29.07
N ARG A 22 9.23 -26.32 28.95
CA ARG A 22 10.37 -25.75 28.19
C ARG A 22 10.23 -25.93 26.67
N ARG A 23 9.45 -26.90 26.20
CA ARG A 23 9.17 -27.07 24.76
C ARG A 23 8.07 -26.13 24.28
N ASP A 24 7.07 -25.87 25.13
CA ASP A 24 5.99 -24.91 24.82
C ASP A 24 6.51 -23.49 24.60
N GLN A 25 7.47 -23.00 25.40
CA GLN A 25 7.96 -21.62 25.24
C GLN A 25 8.79 -21.42 23.96
N ARG A 26 9.56 -22.41 23.49
CA ARG A 26 10.27 -22.32 22.21
C ARG A 26 9.31 -22.43 21.03
N GLY A 27 8.32 -23.32 21.12
CA GLY A 27 7.26 -23.46 20.12
C GLY A 27 6.39 -22.21 20.01
N ALA A 28 6.10 -21.54 21.13
CA ALA A 28 5.34 -20.28 21.15
C ALA A 28 6.07 -19.16 20.41
N VAL A 29 7.38 -18.96 20.66
CA VAL A 29 8.16 -17.91 19.96
C VAL A 29 8.25 -18.19 18.46
N THR A 30 8.44 -19.45 18.06
CA THR A 30 8.44 -19.82 16.64
C THR A 30 7.05 -19.68 16.01
N ALA A 31 5.98 -20.09 16.71
CA ALA A 31 4.61 -19.97 16.23
C ALA A 31 4.16 -18.51 16.09
N GLU A 32 4.53 -17.65 17.04
CA GLU A 32 4.27 -16.21 16.98
C GLU A 32 5.01 -15.58 15.80
N THR A 33 6.29 -15.93 15.61
CA THR A 33 7.10 -15.44 14.49
C THR A 33 6.54 -15.87 13.13
N VAL A 34 6.01 -17.10 13.02
CA VAL A 34 5.38 -17.62 11.79
C VAL A 34 4.14 -16.81 11.38
N MET A 35 3.45 -16.17 12.34
CA MET A 35 2.30 -15.30 12.05
C MET A 35 2.70 -13.83 11.89
N VAL A 36 3.66 -13.35 12.67
CA VAL A 36 4.09 -11.94 12.66
C VAL A 36 4.90 -11.59 11.42
N LEU A 37 5.82 -12.45 10.99
CA LEU A 37 6.63 -12.20 9.78
C LEU A 37 5.79 -11.97 8.52
N PRO A 38 4.84 -12.84 8.13
CA PRO A 38 4.04 -12.60 6.93
C PRO A 38 3.18 -11.34 7.07
N LEU A 39 2.67 -11.03 8.27
CA LEU A 39 1.95 -9.78 8.52
C LEU A 39 2.83 -8.55 8.29
N LEU A 40 4.07 -8.55 8.80
CA LEU A 40 5.02 -7.45 8.59
C LEU A 40 5.43 -7.32 7.12
N VAL A 41 5.59 -8.43 6.41
CA VAL A 41 5.86 -8.42 4.95
C VAL A 41 4.67 -7.79 4.20
N LEU A 42 3.44 -8.20 4.51
CA LEU A 42 2.25 -7.61 3.90
C LEU A 42 2.12 -6.11 4.22
N LEU A 43 2.40 -5.72 5.46
CA LEU A 43 2.38 -4.31 5.88
C LEU A 43 3.43 -3.49 5.13
N THR A 44 4.67 -3.96 5.03
CA THR A 44 5.74 -3.24 4.32
C THR A 44 5.47 -3.13 2.82
N LEU A 45 4.93 -4.17 2.19
CA LEU A 45 4.46 -4.12 0.80
C LEU A 45 3.32 -3.11 0.62
N ALA A 46 2.35 -3.10 1.54
CA ALA A 46 1.24 -2.15 1.51
C ALA A 46 1.73 -0.70 1.67
N LEU A 47 2.64 -0.43 2.62
CA LEU A 47 3.22 0.89 2.82
C LEU A 47 4.02 1.35 1.61
N THR A 48 4.82 0.45 1.02
CA THR A 48 5.58 0.75 -0.20
C THR A 48 4.65 1.10 -1.36
N TRP A 49 3.56 0.35 -1.52
CA TRP A 49 2.55 0.65 -2.53
C TRP A 49 1.86 1.99 -2.29
N MET A 50 1.52 2.32 -1.04
CA MET A 50 0.94 3.61 -0.67
C MET A 50 1.89 4.78 -0.98
N VAL A 51 3.19 4.63 -0.75
CA VAL A 51 4.20 5.62 -1.14
C VAL A 51 4.24 5.77 -2.67
N GLY A 52 4.14 4.67 -3.42
CA GLY A 52 3.99 4.71 -4.87
C GLY A 52 2.75 5.48 -5.33
N LEU A 53 1.59 5.28 -4.69
CA LEU A 53 0.38 6.05 -4.97
C LEU A 53 0.56 7.54 -4.70
N ALA A 54 1.24 7.89 -3.61
CA ALA A 54 1.56 9.30 -3.30
C ALA A 54 2.44 9.93 -4.40
N PHE A 55 3.43 9.19 -4.90
CA PHE A 55 4.26 9.66 -6.02
C PHE A 55 3.45 9.87 -7.31
N VAL A 56 2.55 8.95 -7.65
CA VAL A 56 1.65 9.13 -8.80
C VAL A 56 0.72 10.33 -8.59
N GLN A 57 0.20 10.53 -7.38
CA GLN A 57 -0.65 11.69 -7.09
C GLN A 57 0.10 13.01 -7.30
N VAL A 58 1.38 13.10 -6.90
CA VAL A 58 2.21 14.29 -7.18
C VAL A 58 2.35 14.52 -8.68
N GLN A 59 2.68 13.48 -9.46
CA GLN A 59 2.78 13.60 -10.93
C GLN A 59 1.45 14.06 -11.57
N VAL A 60 0.31 13.57 -11.09
CA VAL A 60 -1.02 13.98 -11.57
C VAL A 60 -1.27 15.46 -11.27
N VAL A 61 -0.88 15.95 -10.09
CA VAL A 61 -0.97 17.37 -9.72
C VAL A 61 -0.06 18.23 -10.60
N ASP A 62 1.18 17.81 -10.80
CA ASP A 62 2.15 18.55 -11.61
C ASP A 62 1.74 18.60 -13.09
N ALA A 63 1.22 17.50 -13.63
CA ALA A 63 0.66 17.46 -14.98
C ALA A 63 -0.54 18.40 -15.14
N ALA A 64 -1.44 18.46 -14.15
CA ALA A 64 -2.57 19.38 -14.18
C ALA A 64 -2.09 20.84 -14.17
N ARG A 65 -1.14 21.17 -13.30
CA ARG A 65 -0.55 22.52 -13.21
C ARG A 65 0.13 22.92 -14.51
N GLU A 66 0.90 22.01 -15.11
CA GLU A 66 1.59 22.28 -16.37
C GLU A 66 0.62 22.51 -17.54
N ALA A 67 -0.42 21.68 -17.64
CA ALA A 67 -1.48 21.88 -18.63
C ALA A 67 -2.23 23.21 -18.43
N ALA A 68 -2.54 23.59 -17.18
CA ALA A 68 -3.19 24.87 -16.88
C ALA A 68 -2.31 26.07 -17.27
N ARG A 69 -1.00 26.01 -16.97
CA ARG A 69 -0.06 27.08 -17.34
C ARG A 69 0.12 27.22 -18.85
N ALA A 70 0.23 26.11 -19.57
CA ALA A 70 0.28 26.15 -21.04
C ALA A 70 -1.01 26.74 -21.63
N ALA A 71 -2.15 26.42 -21.04
CA ALA A 71 -3.43 26.94 -21.51
C ALA A 71 -3.65 28.42 -21.17
N ALA A 72 -3.11 28.90 -20.04
CA ALA A 72 -3.12 30.31 -19.68
C ALA A 72 -2.35 31.20 -20.68
N ARG A 73 -1.28 30.65 -21.28
CA ARG A 73 -0.49 31.30 -22.35
C ARG A 73 -1.16 31.28 -23.73
N ASP A 74 -2.36 30.71 -23.81
CA ASP A 74 -3.13 30.56 -25.05
C ASP A 74 -2.39 29.81 -26.17
N ASP A 75 -1.50 28.87 -25.79
CA ASP A 75 -0.78 27.97 -26.71
C ASP A 75 -1.74 27.04 -27.50
N GLY A 76 -3.05 27.10 -27.22
CA GLY A 76 -4.10 26.25 -27.75
C GLY A 76 -4.34 24.98 -26.93
N THR A 77 -5.56 24.45 -26.98
CA THR A 77 -5.98 23.28 -26.18
C THR A 77 -5.12 22.04 -26.45
N ALA A 78 -4.76 21.79 -27.71
CA ALA A 78 -3.95 20.64 -28.08
C ALA A 78 -2.53 20.71 -27.51
N ALA A 79 -1.88 21.88 -27.58
CA ALA A 79 -0.56 22.10 -27.00
C ALA A 79 -0.57 22.00 -25.47
N SER A 80 -1.63 22.50 -24.84
CA SER A 80 -1.83 22.44 -23.39
C SER A 80 -2.00 21.01 -22.89
N VAL A 81 -2.81 20.20 -23.58
CA VAL A 81 -2.96 18.76 -23.30
C VAL A 81 -1.63 18.04 -23.52
N ALA A 82 -0.90 18.34 -24.58
CA ALA A 82 0.41 17.76 -24.83
C ALA A 82 1.41 18.13 -23.72
N ALA A 83 1.38 19.35 -23.20
CA ALA A 83 2.22 19.79 -22.09
C ALA A 83 1.97 18.99 -20.81
N GLY A 84 0.71 18.85 -20.41
CA GLY A 84 0.35 18.01 -19.27
C GLY A 84 0.73 16.53 -19.47
N ARG A 85 0.53 16.00 -20.68
CA ARG A 85 0.87 14.60 -20.99
C ARG A 85 2.36 14.28 -20.89
N ARG A 86 3.27 15.24 -21.06
CA ARG A 86 4.71 15.02 -20.88
C ARG A 86 5.10 14.68 -19.44
N VAL A 87 4.30 15.12 -18.47
CA VAL A 87 4.55 14.93 -17.03
C VAL A 87 3.57 13.92 -16.42
N ALA A 88 2.45 13.66 -17.09
CA ALA A 88 1.43 12.76 -16.60
C ALA A 88 1.93 11.30 -16.54
N PRO A 89 1.48 10.51 -15.55
CA PRO A 89 1.79 9.09 -15.50
C PRO A 89 1.14 8.34 -16.67
N GLU A 90 1.68 7.16 -17.00
CA GLU A 90 1.15 6.32 -18.08
C GLU A 90 -0.33 5.99 -17.87
N GLY A 91 -1.09 5.99 -18.96
CA GLY A 91 -2.53 5.75 -18.93
C GLY A 91 -3.36 6.91 -18.36
N ALA A 92 -2.75 8.05 -18.02
CA ALA A 92 -3.48 9.23 -17.58
C ALA A 92 -4.25 9.91 -18.73
N THR A 93 -5.44 10.38 -18.41
CA THR A 93 -6.26 11.23 -19.28
C THR A 93 -6.12 12.68 -18.82
N VAL A 94 -5.68 13.56 -19.74
CA VAL A 94 -5.56 15.01 -19.52
C VAL A 94 -6.68 15.71 -20.29
N THR A 95 -7.39 16.60 -19.60
CA THR A 95 -8.49 17.39 -20.16
C THR A 95 -8.29 18.85 -19.78
N VAL A 96 -8.54 19.77 -20.72
CA VAL A 96 -8.42 21.21 -20.52
C VAL A 96 -9.72 21.86 -20.95
N ALA A 97 -10.30 22.68 -20.08
CA ALA A 97 -11.51 23.44 -20.32
C ALA A 97 -11.21 24.93 -20.10
N THR A 98 -11.41 25.73 -21.14
CA THR A 98 -11.30 27.19 -21.13
C THR A 98 -12.68 27.79 -20.86
N GLY A 99 -12.78 28.71 -19.89
CA GLY A 99 -14.04 29.35 -19.52
C GLY A 99 -13.83 30.78 -19.05
N GLY A 100 -14.34 31.76 -19.80
CA GLY A 100 -14.20 33.18 -19.47
C GLY A 100 -12.72 33.58 -19.35
N SER A 101 -12.36 34.12 -18.18
CA SER A 101 -11.01 34.58 -17.82
C SER A 101 -10.15 33.48 -17.16
N GLU A 102 -10.63 32.24 -17.06
CA GLU A 102 -9.90 31.15 -16.40
C GLU A 102 -9.82 29.91 -17.29
N VAL A 103 -8.81 29.09 -17.01
CA VAL A 103 -8.59 27.80 -17.64
C VAL A 103 -8.44 26.73 -16.58
N THR A 104 -9.19 25.65 -16.72
CA THR A 104 -9.19 24.51 -15.82
C THR A 104 -8.59 23.29 -16.52
N ALA A 105 -7.49 22.77 -16.01
CA ALA A 105 -6.91 21.51 -16.45
C ALA A 105 -7.20 20.41 -15.42
N THR A 106 -7.71 19.26 -15.88
CA THR A 106 -7.99 18.10 -15.05
C THR A 106 -7.25 16.88 -15.60
N VAL A 107 -6.52 16.19 -14.71
CA VAL A 107 -5.80 14.96 -15.02
C VAL A 107 -6.36 13.83 -14.18
N ARG A 108 -6.60 12.67 -14.79
CA ARG A 108 -7.14 11.47 -14.13
C ARG A 108 -6.37 10.24 -14.54
N VAL A 109 -6.12 9.33 -13.61
CA VAL A 109 -5.48 8.04 -13.86
C VAL A 109 -6.07 6.98 -12.93
N ARG A 110 -6.01 5.71 -13.34
CA ARG A 110 -6.36 4.57 -12.49
C ARG A 110 -5.11 3.74 -12.27
N VAL A 111 -4.64 3.71 -11.01
CA VAL A 111 -3.44 2.94 -10.64
C VAL A 111 -3.87 1.54 -10.24
N GLN A 112 -3.31 0.53 -10.90
CA GLN A 112 -3.56 -0.87 -10.54
C GLN A 112 -2.85 -1.22 -9.24
N GLY A 113 -3.43 -2.16 -8.49
CA GLY A 113 -2.78 -2.73 -7.31
C GLY A 113 -1.46 -3.42 -7.66
N PRO A 114 -0.64 -3.77 -6.65
CA PRO A 114 0.56 -4.57 -6.84
C PRO A 114 0.19 -5.87 -7.58
N SER A 115 1.04 -6.36 -8.48
CA SER A 115 0.78 -7.59 -9.25
C SER A 115 0.51 -8.81 -8.37
N VAL A 116 1.11 -8.84 -7.17
CA VAL A 116 0.88 -9.87 -6.15
C VAL A 116 -0.55 -9.86 -5.56
N LEU A 117 -1.28 -8.75 -5.70
CA LEU A 117 -2.69 -8.61 -5.35
C LEU A 117 -3.52 -8.31 -6.63
N ALA A 118 -3.57 -9.26 -7.55
CA ALA A 118 -4.37 -9.12 -8.79
C ALA A 118 -5.87 -8.88 -8.55
N TRP A 119 -6.38 -9.18 -7.35
CA TRP A 119 -7.75 -8.94 -6.93
C TRP A 119 -7.99 -7.54 -6.34
N ALA A 120 -6.92 -6.78 -6.05
CA ALA A 120 -7.07 -5.45 -5.47
C ALA A 120 -7.71 -4.49 -6.51
N PRO A 121 -8.69 -3.67 -6.10
CA PRO A 121 -9.32 -2.72 -6.99
C PRO A 121 -8.33 -1.64 -7.44
N ALA A 122 -8.51 -1.15 -8.66
CA ALA A 122 -7.75 0.01 -9.14
C ALA A 122 -8.09 1.26 -8.31
N VAL A 123 -7.07 2.04 -7.95
CA VAL A 123 -7.22 3.29 -7.21
C VAL A 123 -7.34 4.46 -8.19
N PRO A 124 -8.49 5.16 -8.24
CA PRO A 124 -8.62 6.36 -9.06
C PRO A 124 -7.87 7.52 -8.41
N LEU A 125 -6.99 8.15 -9.17
CA LEU A 125 -6.29 9.38 -8.79
C LEU A 125 -6.67 10.50 -9.76
N SER A 126 -6.83 11.70 -9.23
CA SER A 126 -7.17 12.87 -10.04
C SER A 126 -6.66 14.15 -9.40
N ALA A 127 -6.34 15.13 -10.23
CA ALA A 127 -6.07 16.50 -9.82
C ALA A 127 -6.65 17.48 -10.84
N THR A 128 -7.02 18.65 -10.34
CA THR A 128 -7.49 19.77 -11.12
C THR A 128 -6.67 21.01 -10.76
N ALA A 129 -6.23 21.76 -11.76
CA ALA A 129 -5.53 23.02 -11.62
C ALA A 129 -6.24 24.10 -12.43
N VAL A 130 -6.31 25.30 -11.87
CA VAL A 130 -6.94 26.47 -12.50
C VAL A 130 -5.89 27.56 -12.66
N ALA A 131 -5.90 28.25 -13.79
CA ALA A 131 -5.05 29.40 -14.08
C ALA A 131 -5.86 30.51 -14.74
N ALA A 132 -5.58 31.76 -14.39
CA ALA A 132 -6.14 32.92 -15.09
C ALA A 132 -5.55 33.02 -16.50
N ARG A 133 -6.38 33.39 -17.47
CA ARG A 133 -5.96 33.65 -18.84
C ARG A 133 -5.41 35.07 -18.91
N GLU A 134 -4.28 35.25 -19.59
CA GLU A 134 -3.76 36.59 -19.84
C GLU A 134 -4.72 37.32 -20.80
N GLU A 135 -5.30 38.45 -20.36
CA GLU A 135 -6.08 39.34 -21.21
C GLU A 135 -5.14 40.12 -22.12
N ARG A 136 -5.42 40.10 -23.43
CA ARG A 136 -4.61 40.74 -24.47
C ARG A 136 -5.17 42.09 -24.87
#